data_AF-A0A0C2YSZ3-F1
#
_entry.id   AF-A0A0C2YSZ3-F1
#
_cell.length_a   1.000
_cell.length_b   1.000
_cell.length_c   1.000
_cell.angle_alpha   90.00
_cell.angle_beta   90.00
_cell.angle_gamma   90.00
#
_symmetry.space_group_name_H-M   'P 1'
#
loop_
_entity.id
_entity.type
_entity.pdbx_description
1 polymer ?
#
loop_
_entity_poly.entity_id
_entity_poly.type
_entity_poly.pdbx_seq_one_letter_code
_entity_poly.pdbx_strand_id
1 'polypeptide(L)' 'MSLAEAAANVLIGYAIAVATQVMVFPVFGIHITLADDLRIGLVFLVVSLIRSYMLRRVFERLL' A
#
# COMPACT_ATOMS: atom_id res chain seq x y z
N MET A 1 -8.32 15.10 -6.80
CA MET A 1 -8.15 14.96 -5.33
C MET A 1 -7.08 15.91 -4.88
N SER A 2 -7.28 16.61 -3.76
CA SER A 2 -6.22 17.40 -3.15
C SER A 2 -5.11 16.49 -2.59
N LEU A 3 -3.91 17.02 -2.34
CA LEU A 3 -2.83 16.25 -1.70
C LEU A 3 -3.24 15.70 -0.33
N ALA A 4 -3.98 16.50 0.45
CA ALA A 4 -4.49 16.11 1.76
C ALA A 4 -5.52 14.97 1.65
N GLU A 5 -6.43 15.05 0.68
CA GLU A 5 -7.43 14.02 0.41
C GLU A 5 -6.79 12.71 -0.05
N ALA A 6 -5.79 12.78 -0.95
CA ALA A 6 -5.05 11.61 -1.39
C ALA A 6 -4.26 10.96 -0.24
N ALA A 7 -3.62 11.77 0.61
CA ALA A 7 -2.89 11.28 1.79
C ALA A 7 -3.83 10.61 2.80
N ALA A 8 -4.96 11.23 3.11
CA ALA A 8 -5.97 10.66 3.99
C ALA A 8 -6.52 9.33 3.45
N ASN A 9 -6.82 9.26 2.15
CA ASN A 9 -7.29 8.04 1.51
C ASN A 9 -6.26 6.89 1.60
N VAL A 10 -4.98 7.17 1.36
CA VAL A 10 -3.90 6.18 1.51
C VAL A 10 -3.75 5.72 2.96
N LEU A 11 -3.76 6.65 3.92
CA LEU A 11 -3.62 6.32 5.34
C LEU A 11 -4.78 5.48 5.86
N ILE A 12 -6.02 5.83 5.52
CA ILE A 12 -7.22 5.09 5.91
C ILE A 12 -7.19 3.68 5.29
N GLY A 13 -6.91 3.59 3.99
CA GLY A 13 -6.81 2.30 3.31
C GLY A 13 -5.74 1.39 3.93
N TYR A 14 -4.59 1.97 4.28
CA TYR A 14 -3.51 1.25 4.94
C TYR A 14 -3.89 0.76 6.34
N ALA A 15 -4.54 1.60 7.15
CA ALA A 15 -4.99 1.21 8.49
C ALA A 15 -6.02 0.05 8.43
N ILE A 16 -6.95 0.10 7.47
CA ILE A 16 -7.92 -0.96 7.25
C ILE A 16 -7.23 -2.26 6.82
N ALA A 17 -6.21 -2.17 5.94
CA ALA A 17 -5.43 -3.33 5.51
C ALA A 17 -4.76 -4.00 6.71
N VAL A 18 -4.01 -3.25 7.52
CA VAL A 18 -3.32 -3.76 8.71
C VAL A 18 -4.31 -4.38 9.69
N ALA A 19 -5.45 -3.73 9.96
CA ALA A 19 -6.48 -4.28 10.83
C ALA A 19 -7.04 -5.61 10.30
N THR A 20 -7.25 -5.71 8.99
CA THR A 20 -7.69 -6.93 8.32
C THR A 20 -6.64 -8.02 8.44
N GLN A 21 -5.37 -7.70 8.19
CA GLN A 21 -4.25 -8.64 8.30
C GLN A 21 -4.12 -9.21 9.70
N VAL A 22 -4.21 -8.37 10.74
CA VAL A 22 -4.18 -8.80 12.15
C VAL A 22 -5.31 -9.79 12.47
N MET A 23 -6.52 -9.59 11.92
CA MET A 23 -7.65 -10.49 12.15
C MET A 23 -7.59 -11.76 11.29
N VAL A 24 -7.13 -11.65 10.05
CA VAL A 24 -7.21 -12.71 9.04
C VAL A 24 -6.00 -13.63 9.07
N PHE A 25 -4.79 -13.10 9.24
CA PHE A 25 -3.56 -13.91 9.23
C PHE A 25 -3.57 -15.10 10.21
N PRO A 26 -4.06 -14.95 11.46
CA PRO A 26 -4.16 -16.09 12.38
C PRO A 26 -5.07 -17.20 11.87
N VAL A 27 -6.16 -16.86 11.16
CA VAL A 27 -7.11 -17.83 10.58
C VAL A 27 -6.43 -18.71 9.53
N PHE A 28 -5.43 -18.16 8.83
CA PHE A 28 -4.63 -18.87 7.82
C PHE A 28 -3.32 -19.44 8.38
N GLY A 29 -3.09 -19.39 9.69
CA GLY A 29 -1.85 -19.85 10.32
C GLY A 29 -0.62 -18.98 9.99
N ILE A 30 -0.82 -17.77 9.48
CA ILE A 30 0.24 -16.83 9.13
C ILE A 30 0.66 -16.08 10.40
N HIS A 31 1.92 -16.25 10.78
CA HIS A 31 2.51 -15.60 11.96
C HIS A 31 3.60 -14.64 11.52
N ILE A 32 3.30 -13.36 11.65
CA ILE A 32 4.16 -12.25 11.26
C ILE A 32 4.03 -11.17 12.33
N THR A 33 5.14 -10.52 12.67
CA THR A 33 5.09 -9.41 13.62
C THR A 33 4.43 -8.20 12.96
N LEU A 34 3.69 -7.40 13.74
CA LEU A 34 3.10 -6.16 13.23
C LEU A 34 4.17 -5.24 12.61
N ALA A 35 5.39 -5.22 13.18
CA ALA A 35 6.50 -4.44 12.65
C ALA A 35 6.91 -4.91 11.24
N ASP A 36 6.97 -6.21 10.99
CA ASP A 36 7.31 -6.74 9.68
C ASP A 36 6.17 -6.55 8.67
N ASP A 37 4.92 -6.70 9.11
CA ASP A 37 3.74 -6.44 8.26
C ASP A 37 3.72 -4.98 7.78
N LEU A 38 4.03 -4.05 8.70
CA LEU A 38 4.16 -2.64 8.37
C LEU A 38 5.33 -2.36 7.41
N ARG A 39 6.46 -3.05 7.54
CA ARG A 39 7.60 -2.91 6.61
C ARG A 39 7.24 -3.42 5.22
N ILE A 40 6.56 -4.56 5.12
CA ILE A 40 6.07 -5.11 3.86
C ILE A 40 5.09 -4.14 3.19
N GLY A 41 4.14 -3.61 3.97
CA GLY A 41 3.21 -2.59 3.51
C GLY A 41 3.90 -1.35 2.93
N LEU A 42 4.97 -0.88 3.57
CA LEU A 42 5.78 0.24 3.08
C LEU A 42 6.52 -0.09 1.78
N VAL A 43 7.04 -1.31 1.63
CA VAL A 43 7.65 -1.77 0.37
C VAL A 43 6.60 -1.75 -0.75
N PHE A 44 5.39 -2.27 -0.51
CA PHE A 44 4.31 -2.22 -1.50
C PHE A 44 3.91 -0.80 -1.88
N LEU A 45 3.85 0.11 -0.92
CA LEU A 45 3.61 1.53 -1.18
C LEU A 45 4.64 2.07 -2.18
N VAL A 46 5.94 1.88 -1.90
CA VAL A 46 7.04 2.34 -2.78
C VAL A 46 6.95 1.71 -4.17
N VAL A 47 6.76 0.39 -4.25
CA VAL A 47 6.62 -0.33 -5.53
C VAL A 47 5.44 0.19 -6.34
N SER A 48 4.29 0.45 -5.68
CA SER A 48 3.10 0.96 -6.34
C SER A 48 3.31 2.37 -6.91
N LEU A 49 4.03 3.23 -6.20
CA LEU A 49 4.40 4.57 -6.65
C LEU A 49 5.33 4.52 -7.86
N ILE A 50 6.39 3.70 -7.80
CA ILE A 50 7.33 3.51 -8.91
C ILE A 50 6.59 3.02 -10.15
N ARG A 51 5.75 1.98 -10.02
CA ARG A 51 4.94 1.45 -11.13
C ARG A 51 4.06 2.55 -11.74
N SER A 52 3.36 3.31 -10.90
CA SER A 52 2.44 4.36 -11.35
C SER A 52 3.17 5.49 -12.09
N TYR A 53 4.35 5.88 -11.58
CA TYR A 53 5.23 6.84 -12.24
C TYR A 53 5.74 6.33 -13.59
N MET A 54 6.23 5.08 -13.65
CA MET A 54 6.71 4.49 -14.90
C MET A 54 5.60 4.39 -15.95
N LEU A 55 4.41 3.94 -15.57
CA LEU A 55 3.26 3.90 -16.48
C LEU A 55 2.91 5.29 -17.01
N ARG A 56 2.82 6.30 -16.13
CA ARG A 56 2.61 7.70 -16.54
C ARG A 56 3.68 8.14 -17.54
N ARG A 57 4.95 7.84 -17.27
CA ARG A 57 6.07 8.22 -18.14
C ARG A 57 6.05 7.52 -19.50
N VAL A 58 5.56 6.28 -19.55
CA VAL A 58 5.37 5.53 -20.80
C VAL A 58 4.23 6.14 -21.61
N PHE A 59 3.08 6.41 -21.00
CA PHE A 59 1.95 7.04 -21.69
C PHE A 59 2.29 8.45 -22.19
N GLU A 60 2.97 9.27 -21.40
CA GLU A 60 3.46 10.61 -21.84
C GLU A 60 4.47 10.56 -23.00
N ARG A 61 5.11 9.41 -23.25
CA ARG A 61 6.06 9.24 -24.37
C ARG A 61 5.42 8.60 -25.60
N LEU A 62 4.29 7.91 -25.46
CA LEU A 62 3.63 7.16 -26.52
C LEU A 62 2.39 7.88 -27.09
N LEU A 63 1.73 8.73 -26.28
CA LEU A 63 0.56 9.54 -26.65
C LEU A 63 0.94 11.03 -26.66
#